data_AF-A0A6L7NIG0-F1
#
_entry.id   AF-A0A6L7NIG0-F1
#
_cell.length_a   1.000
_cell.length_b   1.000
_cell.length_c   1.000
_cell.angle_alpha   90.00
_cell.angle_beta   90.00
_cell.angle_gamma   90.00
#
_symmetry.space_group_name_H-M   'P 1'
#
loop_
_entity.id
_entity.type
_entity.pdbx_description
1 polymer ?
#
loop_
_entity_poly.entity_id
_entity_poly.type
_entity_poly.pdbx_seq_one_letter_code
_entity_poly.pdbx_strand_id
1 'polypeptide(L)'
;VEDAFTAGALTARLLDGDGSGALFAESGARLALRIFDAYDRDPAQALADAPHANYLTSLGYGEDIRYAGELDCEPIVPRAGVDKAGRVVVRR
;
A
#
# COMPACT_ATOMS: atom_id res chain seq x y z
N VAL A 1 8.26 -5.84 -1.45
CA VAL A 1 7.20 -6.33 -2.38
C VAL A 1 5.86 -5.74 -1.97
N GLU A 2 5.52 -5.86 -0.69
CA GLU A 2 4.36 -5.29 0.00
C GLU A 2 4.11 -3.82 -0.33
N ASP A 3 5.11 -2.93 -0.23
CA ASP A 3 4.92 -1.50 -0.52
C ASP A 3 4.54 -1.24 -1.98
N ALA A 4 5.18 -1.97 -2.90
CA ALA A 4 4.93 -1.84 -4.33
C ALA A 4 3.57 -2.44 -4.72
N PHE A 5 3.17 -3.54 -4.07
CA PHE A 5 1.83 -4.11 -4.18
C PHE A 5 0.77 -3.10 -3.73
N THR A 6 0.95 -2.49 -2.54
CA THR A 6 0.04 -1.48 -1.99
C THR A 6 -0.03 -0.25 -2.90
N ALA A 7 1.10 0.21 -3.44
CA ALA A 7 1.12 1.30 -4.42
C ALA A 7 0.35 0.93 -5.70
N GLY A 8 0.44 -0.33 -6.15
CA GLY A 8 -0.32 -0.85 -7.28
C GLY A 8 -1.83 -0.87 -7.01
N ALA A 9 -2.25 -1.32 -5.82
CA ALA A 9 -3.64 -1.30 -5.39
C ALA A 9 -4.22 0.13 -5.39
N LEU A 10 -3.49 1.09 -4.81
CA LEU A 10 -3.88 2.51 -4.82
C LEU A 10 -3.96 3.07 -6.24
N THR A 11 -2.99 2.74 -7.09
CA THR A 11 -2.96 3.17 -8.49
C THR A 11 -4.17 2.63 -9.25
N ALA A 12 -4.50 1.34 -9.07
CA ALA A 12 -5.66 0.72 -9.69
C ALA A 12 -6.95 1.45 -9.29
N ARG A 13 -7.12 1.75 -7.99
CA ARG A 13 -8.30 2.47 -7.49
C ARG A 13 -8.40 3.90 -8.02
N LEU A 14 -7.28 4.60 -8.17
CA LEU A 14 -7.25 5.96 -8.74
C LEU A 14 -7.63 5.96 -10.23
N LEU A 15 -7.12 5.01 -11.01
CA LEU A 15 -7.44 4.87 -12.43
C LEU A 15 -8.90 4.44 -12.65
N ASP A 16 -9.40 3.48 -11.86
CA ASP A 16 -10.80 3.05 -11.91
C ASP A 16 -11.77 4.17 -11.54
N GLY A 17 -11.33 5.08 -10.65
CA GLY A 17 -12.10 6.25 -10.23
C GLY A 17 -12.02 7.43 -11.21
N ASP A 18 -11.08 7.43 -12.16
CA ASP A 18 -10.90 8.52 -13.10
C ASP A 18 -11.82 8.39 -14.32
N GLY A 19 -13.06 8.84 -14.16
CA GLY A 19 -14.04 8.92 -15.24
C GLY A 19 -13.65 9.88 -16.38
N SER A 20 -12.60 10.69 -16.22
CA SER A 20 -12.14 11.65 -17.24
C SER A 20 -11.07 11.08 -18.18
N GLY A 21 -10.38 10.01 -17.76
CA GLY A 21 -9.22 9.45 -18.48
C GLY A 21 -8.00 10.37 -18.53
N ALA A 22 -7.94 11.40 -17.67
CA ALA A 22 -6.83 12.34 -17.58
C ALA A 22 -5.64 11.75 -16.82
N LEU A 23 -5.87 10.82 -15.90
CA LEU A 23 -4.84 10.09 -15.19
C LEU A 23 -4.27 9.00 -16.09
N PHE A 24 -2.94 8.93 -16.14
CA PHE A 24 -2.22 7.87 -16.79
C PHE A 24 -1.08 7.38 -15.90
N ALA A 25 -0.85 6.07 -15.88
CA ALA A 25 0.24 5.49 -15.11
C ALA A 25 1.58 5.70 -15.83
N GLU A 26 2.48 6.43 -15.18
CA GLU A 26 3.89 6.48 -15.58
C GLU A 26 4.61 5.15 -15.28
N SER A 27 5.89 5.04 -15.65
CA SER A 27 6.63 3.77 -15.61
C SER A 27 6.66 3.10 -14.23
N GLY A 28 6.84 3.87 -13.15
CA GLY A 28 6.79 3.35 -11.78
C GLY A 28 5.41 2.84 -11.39
N ALA A 29 4.36 3.61 -11.69
CA ALA A 29 2.98 3.23 -11.45
C ALA A 29 2.57 1.99 -12.27
N ARG A 30 3.02 1.88 -13.53
CA ARG A 30 2.80 0.69 -14.36
C ARG A 30 3.49 -0.55 -13.80
N LEU A 31 4.69 -0.40 -13.26
CA LEU A 31 5.38 -1.52 -12.59
C LEU A 31 4.63 -1.94 -11.33
N ALA A 32 4.19 -1.00 -10.51
CA ALA A 32 3.40 -1.28 -9.31
C ALA A 32 2.08 -1.99 -9.64
N LEU A 33 1.36 -1.55 -10.68
CA LEU A 33 0.16 -2.23 -11.19
C LEU A 33 0.45 -3.68 -11.61
N ARG A 34 1.55 -3.91 -12.34
CA ARG A 34 1.95 -5.28 -12.72
C ARG A 34 2.27 -6.15 -11.53
N ILE A 35 2.87 -5.61 -10.47
CA ILE A 35 3.12 -6.33 -9.22
C ILE A 35 1.77 -6.68 -8.57
N PHE A 36 0.87 -5.71 -8.46
CA PHE A 36 -0.47 -5.93 -7.90
C PHE A 36 -1.25 -7.01 -8.65
N ASP A 37 -1.25 -6.98 -9.99
CA ASP A 37 -1.89 -8.01 -10.82
C ASP A 37 -1.16 -9.36 -10.77
N ALA A 38 0.16 -9.39 -10.60
CA ALA A 38 0.94 -10.63 -10.52
C ALA A 38 0.70 -11.44 -9.24
N TYR A 39 0.21 -10.79 -8.18
CA TYR A 39 -0.20 -11.42 -6.93
C TYR A 39 -1.72 -11.67 -6.86
N ASP A 40 -2.40 -11.74 -8.01
CA ASP A 40 -3.85 -11.93 -8.11
C ASP A 40 -4.67 -10.93 -7.27
N ARG A 41 -4.10 -9.75 -7.01
CA ARG A 41 -4.69 -8.71 -6.15
C ARG A 41 -4.95 -9.17 -4.71
N ASP A 42 -4.27 -10.23 -4.27
CA ASP A 42 -4.38 -10.78 -2.92
C ASP A 42 -3.21 -10.30 -2.03
N PRO A 43 -3.48 -9.43 -1.04
CA PRO A 43 -2.43 -8.92 -0.14
C PRO A 43 -1.76 -10.03 0.66
N ALA A 44 -2.46 -11.13 0.96
CA ALA A 44 -1.88 -12.24 1.72
C ALA A 44 -0.73 -12.90 0.95
N GLN A 45 -0.86 -13.04 -0.37
CA GLN A 45 0.21 -13.60 -1.21
C GLN A 45 1.41 -12.65 -1.29
N ALA A 46 1.16 -11.35 -1.49
CA ALA A 46 2.22 -10.35 -1.57
C ALA A 46 3.01 -10.21 -0.26
N LEU A 47 2.32 -10.32 0.89
CA LEU A 47 2.94 -10.29 2.22
C LEU A 47 3.72 -11.58 2.51
N ALA A 48 3.21 -12.76 2.12
CA ALA A 48 3.93 -14.02 2.32
C ALA A 48 5.29 -14.06 1.58
N ASP A 49 5.37 -13.42 0.41
CA ASP A 49 6.60 -13.33 -0.38
C ASP A 49 7.54 -12.19 0.06
N ALA A 50 7.09 -11.28 0.94
CA ALA A 50 7.88 -10.16 1.37
C ALA A 50 8.98 -10.59 2.39
N PRO A 51 10.28 -10.40 2.09
CA PRO A 51 11.35 -10.76 3.02
C PRO A 51 11.22 -10.05 4.38
N HIS A 52 10.71 -8.82 4.38
CA HIS A 52 10.48 -8.06 5.59
C HIS A 52 9.36 -8.67 6.47
N ALA A 53 8.24 -9.07 5.87
CA ALA A 53 7.14 -9.73 6.59
C ALA A 53 7.55 -11.09 7.16
N ASN A 54 8.34 -11.87 6.40
CA ASN A 54 8.90 -13.14 6.87
C ASN A 54 9.82 -12.96 8.07
N TYR A 55 10.66 -11.92 8.06
CA TYR A 55 11.50 -11.57 9.19
C TYR A 55 10.69 -11.14 10.42
N LEU A 56 9.68 -10.29 10.26
CA LEU A 56 8.81 -9.88 11.38
C LEU A 56 8.05 -11.06 11.99
N THR A 57 7.59 -11.98 11.15
CA THR A 57 6.92 -13.21 11.60
C THR A 57 7.88 -14.08 12.42
N SER A 58 9.15 -14.20 12.02
CA SER A 58 10.15 -14.98 12.77
C SER A 58 10.50 -14.36 14.13
N LEU A 59 10.27 -13.06 14.31
CA LEU A 59 10.37 -12.36 15.60
C LEU A 59 9.11 -12.49 16.48
N GLY A 60 8.05 -13.13 15.98
CA GLY A 60 6.77 -13.29 16.70
C GLY A 60 5.70 -12.26 16.37
N TYR A 61 5.92 -11.37 15.39
CA TYR A 61 4.95 -10.33 14.98
C TYR A 61 3.98 -10.80 13.87
N GLY A 62 3.61 -12.08 13.84
CA GLY A 62 2.76 -12.64 12.79
C GLY A 62 1.36 -12.02 12.73
N GLU A 63 0.78 -11.65 13.88
CA GLU A 63 -0.53 -10.97 13.91
C GLU A 63 -0.47 -9.57 13.29
N ASP A 64 0.65 -8.85 13.42
CA ASP A 64 0.83 -7.53 12.82
C ASP A 64 0.86 -7.65 11.29
N ILE A 65 1.50 -8.70 10.76
CA ILE A 65 1.51 -8.99 9.32
C ILE A 65 0.11 -9.33 8.82
N ARG A 66 -0.64 -10.15 9.57
CA ARG A 66 -2.02 -10.48 9.23
C ARG A 66 -2.90 -9.23 9.20
N TYR A 67 -2.79 -8.37 10.22
CA TYR A 67 -3.54 -7.12 10.31
C TYR A 67 -3.19 -6.14 9.19
N ALA A 68 -1.90 -6.00 8.86
CA ALA A 68 -1.44 -5.13 7.77
C ALA A 68 -1.97 -5.55 6.38
N GLY A 69 -2.37 -6.82 6.21
CA GLY A 69 -2.99 -7.32 4.99
C GLY A 69 -4.50 -7.12 4.90
N GLU A 70 -5.16 -6.61 5.94
CA GLU A 70 -6.60 -6.35 5.92
C GLU A 70 -6.92 -5.14 5.01
N LEU A 71 -7.87 -5.32 4.09
CA LEU A 71 -8.33 -4.26 3.18
C LEU A 71 -9.56 -3.56 3.74
N ASP A 72 -9.62 -2.23 3.57
CA ASP A 72 -10.74 -1.38 3.97
C ASP A 72 -11.18 -1.52 5.45
N CYS A 73 -10.26 -1.92 6.34
CA CYS A 73 -10.54 -2.05 7.78
C CYS A 73 -10.66 -0.69 8.50
N GLU A 74 -10.08 0.38 7.95
CA GLU A 74 -10.07 1.73 8.53
C GLU A 74 -10.48 2.80 7.49
N PRO A 75 -11.46 3.68 7.77
CA PRO A 75 -11.91 4.72 6.84
C PRO A 75 -11.07 6.02 6.95
N ILE A 76 -9.88 5.94 7.55
CA ILE A 76 -9.06 7.11 7.91
C ILE A 76 -7.90 7.26 6.92
N VAL A 77 -7.68 8.48 6.42
CA VAL A 77 -6.49 8.83 5.63
C VAL A 77 -5.69 9.90 6.37
N PRO A 78 -4.64 9.51 7.11
CA PRO A 78 -3.81 10.46 7.84
C PRO A 78 -3.14 11.46 6.89
N ARG A 79 -3.11 12.74 7.29
CA ARG A 79 -2.46 13.81 6.52
C ARG A 79 -1.23 14.32 7.26
N ALA A 80 -0.09 14.29 6.57
CA ALA A 80 1.15 14.87 7.06
C ALA A 80 1.19 16.38 6.79
N GLY A 81 1.76 17.13 7.73
CA GLY A 81 2.08 18.55 7.60
C GLY A 81 3.30 18.92 8.42
N VAL A 82 3.64 20.21 8.45
CA VAL A 82 4.77 20.73 9.23
C VAL A 82 4.26 21.78 10.20
N ASP A 83 4.63 21.68 11.47
CA ASP A 83 4.26 22.69 12.47
C ASP A 83 5.18 23.92 12.43
N LYS A 84 4.88 24.92 13.27
CA LYS A 84 5.67 26.16 13.35
C LYS A 84 7.12 25.95 13.79
N ALA A 85 7.43 24.80 14.39
CA ALA A 85 8.78 24.43 14.81
C ALA A 85 9.50 23.57 13.77
N GLY A 86 8.91 23.35 12.58
CA GLY A 86 9.52 22.55 11.52
C GLY A 86 9.36 21.03 11.69
N ARG A 87 8.51 20.57 12.62
CA ARG A 87 8.32 19.13 12.89
C ARG A 87 7.23 18.55 12.02
N VAL A 88 7.43 17.31 11.54
CA VAL A 88 6.37 16.54 10.87
C VAL A 88 5.27 16.24 11.87
N VAL A 89 4.04 16.63 11.54
CA VAL A 89 2.85 16.31 12.32
C VAL A 89 1.88 15.53 11.44
N VAL A 90 1.29 14.48 11.99
CA VAL A 90 0.27 13.67 11.33
C VAL A 90 -1.06 13.93 12.03
N ARG A 91 -2.10 14.22 11.24
CA ARG A 91 -3.47 14.44 11.74
C ARG A 91 -4.41 13.48 11.04
N ARG A 92 -5.45 13.08 11.76
CA ARG A 92 -6.59 12.35 11.21
C ARG A 92 -7.36 13.23 10.23
#